data_AF-A0A952TVF3-F1
#
_entry.id   AF-A0A952TVF3-F1
#
_cell.length_a   1.000
_cell.length_b   1.000
_cell.length_c   1.000
_cell.angle_alpha   90.00
_cell.angle_beta   90.00
_cell.angle_gamma   90.00
#
_symmetry.space_group_name_H-M   'P 1'
#
loop_
_entity.id
_entity.type
_entity.pdbx_description
1 polymer ?
#
loop_
_entity_poly.entity_id
_entity_poly.type
_entity_poly.pdbx_seq_one_letter_code
_entity_poly.pdbx_strand_id
1 'polypeptide(L)'
;MTGYKYLIILLITILTVSACTSVRNTTFRNHKAKSDVEQAEFVENYAPRFVDTTFIKMPDVVPSKANYSNDLNNLFEEALKDFDAGNFSSAKQKFINIKNTVDNGDELYYESDFYIVECIISENKFDDAEKLLETMLVDKGLPDNILERVLVRLGQINCARNDKKEAAKYFTRLGDINPNSIYLKVANCDFLNGGSK
;
A
#
# COMPACT_ATOMS: atom_id res chain seq x y z
N MET A 1 -10.94 -54.25 17.94
CA MET A 1 -10.06 -53.38 17.12
C MET A 1 -10.31 -51.90 17.40
N THR A 2 -10.22 -51.47 18.66
CA THR A 2 -10.53 -50.08 19.09
C THR A 2 -9.38 -49.40 19.84
N GLY A 3 -8.31 -50.13 20.18
CA GLY A 3 -7.17 -49.59 20.92
C GLY A 3 -6.19 -48.74 20.10
N TYR A 4 -6.07 -48.98 18.79
CA TYR A 4 -5.08 -48.28 17.96
C TYR A 4 -5.47 -46.83 17.60
N LYS A 5 -6.76 -46.47 17.71
CA LYS A 5 -7.22 -45.11 17.38
C LYS A 5 -6.81 -44.08 18.45
N TYR A 6 -6.78 -44.48 19.73
CA TYR A 6 -6.37 -43.59 20.81
C TYR A 6 -4.85 -43.41 20.91
N LEU A 7 -4.08 -44.42 20.48
CA LEU A 7 -2.61 -44.35 20.47
C LEU A 7 -2.09 -43.38 19.40
N ILE A 8 -2.78 -43.25 18.26
CA ILE A 8 -2.41 -42.33 17.17
C ILE A 8 -2.73 -40.87 17.54
N ILE A 9 -3.83 -40.62 18.26
CA ILE A 9 -4.20 -39.27 18.69
C ILE A 9 -3.23 -38.74 19.76
N LEU A 10 -2.69 -39.61 20.62
CA LEU A 10 -1.75 -39.19 21.68
C LEU A 10 -0.33 -38.91 21.16
N LEU A 11 0.05 -39.44 20.00
CA LEU A 11 1.36 -39.22 19.36
C LEU A 11 1.44 -37.90 18.57
N ILE A 12 0.31 -37.36 18.11
CA ILE A 12 0.29 -36.12 17.31
C ILE A 12 0.36 -34.86 18.20
N THR A 13 -0.07 -34.94 19.46
CA THR A 13 -0.07 -33.79 20.38
C THR A 13 1.29 -33.48 21.02
N ILE A 14 2.32 -34.33 20.83
CA ILE A 14 3.65 -34.16 21.45
C ILE A 14 4.65 -33.45 20.50
N LEU A 15 4.30 -33.22 19.23
CA LEU A 15 5.23 -32.72 18.20
C LEU A 15 5.15 -31.22 17.87
N THR A 16 4.40 -30.39 18.61
CA THR A 16 4.29 -28.94 18.31
C THR A 16 4.72 -28.03 19.46
N VAL A 17 5.81 -28.38 20.17
CA VAL A 17 6.51 -27.41 21.02
C VAL A 17 7.98 -27.39 20.65
N SER A 18 8.32 -26.63 19.62
CA SER A 18 9.68 -26.17 19.39
C SER A 18 9.72 -24.88 18.58
N ALA A 19 10.50 -23.94 19.12
CA ALA A 19 11.13 -22.78 18.49
C ALA A 19 10.24 -21.56 18.16
N CYS A 20 10.20 -20.62 19.10
CA CYS A 20 10.49 -19.21 18.83
C CYS A 20 11.20 -18.61 20.05
N THR A 21 12.52 -18.59 20.02
CA THR A 21 13.36 -17.80 20.92
C THR A 21 13.39 -16.34 20.43
N SER A 22 13.06 -15.40 21.31
CA SER A 22 13.08 -13.96 21.02
C SER A 22 14.50 -13.44 20.85
N VAL A 23 14.78 -12.81 19.70
CA VAL A 23 16.03 -12.10 19.41
C VAL A 23 15.97 -10.68 20.01
N ARG A 24 16.88 -10.45 20.97
CA ARG A 24 17.53 -9.19 21.39
C ARG A 24 16.83 -7.85 21.10
N ASN A 25 16.32 -7.23 22.17
CA ASN A 25 16.18 -5.78 22.28
C ASN A 25 17.56 -5.14 22.51
N THR A 26 18.10 -4.46 21.51
CA THR A 26 19.15 -3.45 21.72
C THR A 26 18.48 -2.14 22.13
N THR A 27 18.49 -1.91 23.44
CA THR A 27 18.18 -0.63 24.06
C THR A 27 19.17 0.42 23.54
N PHE A 28 18.74 1.30 22.62
CA PHE A 28 19.45 2.55 22.36
C PHE A 28 19.31 3.43 23.60
N ARG A 29 20.32 3.35 24.45
CA ARG A 29 20.47 4.16 25.64
C ARG A 29 20.88 5.57 25.19
N ASN A 30 20.00 6.52 25.47
CA ASN A 30 20.27 7.96 25.42
C ASN A 30 21.58 8.28 26.15
N HIS A 31 22.63 8.61 25.40
CA HIS A 31 23.76 9.34 25.93
C HIS A 31 23.51 10.84 25.73
N LYS A 32 22.97 11.44 26.78
CA LYS A 32 23.05 12.88 27.03
C LYS A 32 24.54 13.21 27.25
N ALA A 33 25.22 13.63 26.19
CA ALA A 33 26.57 14.16 26.28
C ALA A 33 26.50 15.62 26.77
N LYS A 34 27.00 15.82 27.97
CA LYS A 34 27.23 17.10 28.63
C LYS A 34 28.43 17.75 27.96
N SER A 35 28.23 18.89 27.29
CA SER A 35 29.30 19.67 26.66
C SER A 35 29.89 20.64 27.67
N ASP A 36 30.95 20.22 28.34
CA ASP A 36 31.98 21.13 28.86
C ASP A 36 33.30 20.63 28.27
N VAL A 37 34.17 21.57 27.89
CA VAL A 37 35.59 21.46 27.47
C VAL A 37 35.85 22.12 26.11
N GLU A 38 36.21 23.40 26.21
CA GLU A 38 37.49 23.97 25.75
C GLU A 38 37.85 23.87 24.26
N GLN A 39 37.80 25.03 23.61
CA GLN A 39 38.25 25.28 22.24
C GLN A 39 39.77 25.12 22.15
N ALA A 40 40.23 24.12 21.38
CA ALA A 40 41.56 24.11 20.80
C ALA A 40 41.41 24.35 19.29
N GLU A 41 41.90 25.50 18.82
CA GLU A 41 41.94 25.85 17.40
C GLU A 41 42.88 24.90 16.64
N PHE A 42 42.31 24.11 15.73
CA PHE A 42 43.08 23.44 14.68
C PHE A 42 42.88 24.22 13.39
N VAL A 43 43.84 25.09 13.07
CA VAL A 43 43.86 25.84 11.79
C VAL A 43 44.39 24.90 10.72
N GLU A 44 43.50 24.14 10.10
CA GLU A 44 43.83 23.35 8.92
C GLU A 44 43.67 24.22 7.68
N ASN A 45 44.78 24.78 7.21
CA ASN A 45 44.86 25.60 6.01
C ASN A 45 44.75 24.70 4.76
N TYR A 46 43.54 24.27 4.43
CA TYR A 46 43.25 23.59 3.17
C TYR A 46 43.07 24.62 2.05
N ALA A 47 44.11 24.80 1.24
CA ALA A 47 43.93 25.42 -0.07
C ALA A 47 42.97 24.56 -0.92
N PRO A 48 41.91 25.14 -1.51
CA PRO A 48 40.97 24.37 -2.32
C PRO A 48 41.69 23.82 -3.56
N ARG A 49 41.75 22.48 -3.66
CA ARG A 49 42.49 21.75 -4.69
C ARG A 49 41.88 21.87 -6.11
N PHE A 50 40.73 22.52 -6.24
CA PHE A 50 40.02 22.74 -7.50
C PHE A 50 39.49 24.18 -7.55
N VAL A 51 40.29 25.09 -8.05
CA VAL A 51 39.89 26.48 -8.39
C VAL A 51 39.30 26.58 -9.80
N ASP A 52 39.27 25.46 -10.52
CA ASP A 52 38.96 25.39 -11.95
C ASP A 52 37.62 24.70 -12.22
N THR A 53 36.60 25.04 -11.42
CA THR A 53 35.22 24.67 -11.72
C THR A 53 34.56 25.85 -12.44
N THR A 54 34.58 25.82 -13.77
CA THR A 54 33.65 26.64 -14.56
C THR A 54 32.23 26.25 -14.22
N PHE A 55 31.48 27.15 -13.59
CA PHE A 55 30.06 27.01 -13.36
C PHE A 55 29.31 27.11 -14.70
N ILE A 56 28.95 25.98 -15.28
CA ILE A 56 28.03 25.95 -16.42
C ILE A 56 26.63 26.12 -15.86
N LYS A 57 26.07 27.33 -15.99
CA LYS A 57 24.65 27.58 -15.70
C LYS A 57 23.83 26.82 -16.75
N MET A 58 23.33 25.65 -16.38
CA MET A 58 22.38 24.95 -17.24
C MET A 58 21.12 25.81 -17.38
N PRO A 59 20.54 25.92 -18.58
CA PRO A 59 19.24 26.56 -18.73
C PRO A 59 18.23 25.79 -17.88
N ASP A 60 17.37 26.52 -17.17
CA ASP A 60 16.23 25.93 -16.47
C ASP A 60 15.28 25.34 -17.51
N VAL A 61 15.51 24.07 -17.87
CA VAL A 61 14.54 23.28 -18.62
C VAL A 61 13.49 22.84 -17.63
N VAL A 62 12.57 23.75 -17.28
CA VAL A 62 11.36 23.38 -16.55
C VAL A 62 10.41 22.80 -17.60
N PRO A 63 10.17 21.48 -17.65
CA PRO A 63 9.15 20.95 -18.54
C PRO A 63 7.83 21.64 -18.21
N SER A 64 7.10 22.08 -19.23
CA SER A 64 5.81 22.74 -19.01
C SER A 64 4.90 21.78 -18.24
N LYS A 65 4.18 22.27 -17.22
CA LYS A 65 3.23 21.47 -16.43
C LYS A 65 2.23 20.71 -17.30
N ALA A 66 1.88 21.27 -18.47
CA ALA A 66 0.98 20.64 -19.42
C ALA A 66 1.56 19.37 -20.06
N ASN A 67 2.84 19.37 -20.43
CA ASN A 67 3.49 18.18 -21.00
C ASN A 67 3.61 17.06 -19.95
N TYR A 68 3.96 17.44 -18.73
CA TYR A 68 4.08 16.51 -17.63
C TYR A 68 2.74 15.83 -17.27
N SER A 69 1.63 16.58 -17.24
CA SER A 69 0.31 16.01 -17.01
C SER A 69 -0.11 15.03 -18.12
N ASN A 70 0.18 15.35 -19.38
CA ASN A 70 -0.08 14.45 -20.50
C ASN A 70 0.73 13.15 -20.41
N ASP A 71 2.01 13.25 -20.03
CA ASP A 71 2.89 12.08 -19.88
C ASP A 71 2.39 11.15 -18.77
N LEU A 72 1.92 11.70 -17.65
CA LEU A 72 1.33 10.91 -16.56
C LEU A 72 0.01 10.24 -16.94
N ASN A 73 -0.86 10.94 -17.67
CA ASN A 73 -2.11 10.36 -18.16
C ASN A 73 -1.82 9.21 -19.14
N ASN A 74 -0.87 9.38 -20.06
CA ASN A 74 -0.45 8.32 -20.97
C ASN A 74 0.10 7.10 -20.20
N LEU A 75 0.93 7.34 -19.18
CA LEU A 75 1.47 6.27 -18.34
C LEU A 75 0.36 5.54 -17.55
N PHE A 76 -0.67 6.27 -17.10
CA PHE A 76 -1.83 5.68 -16.42
C PHE A 76 -2.63 4.79 -17.38
N GLU A 77 -2.90 5.26 -18.59
CA GLU A 77 -3.56 4.47 -19.64
C GLU A 77 -2.77 3.21 -20.02
N GLU A 78 -1.44 3.29 -20.07
CA GLU A 78 -0.59 2.11 -20.26
C GLU A 78 -0.67 1.13 -19.09
N ALA A 79 -0.73 1.65 -17.85
CA ALA A 79 -0.89 0.83 -16.65
C ALA A 79 -2.25 0.10 -16.66
N LEU A 80 -3.33 0.78 -17.08
CA LEU A 80 -4.65 0.16 -17.26
C LEU A 80 -4.63 -0.93 -18.33
N LYS A 81 -4.00 -0.69 -19.48
CA LYS A 81 -3.85 -1.73 -20.52
C LYS A 81 -3.13 -2.97 -20.01
N ASP A 82 -2.07 -2.79 -19.24
CA ASP A 82 -1.37 -3.90 -18.59
C ASP A 82 -2.25 -4.60 -17.56
N PHE A 83 -3.00 -3.85 -16.77
CA PHE A 83 -3.94 -4.39 -15.78
C PHE A 83 -5.00 -5.26 -16.45
N ASP A 84 -5.64 -4.75 -17.50
CA ASP A 84 -6.68 -5.45 -18.26
C ASP A 84 -6.14 -6.68 -18.99
N ALA A 85 -4.87 -6.66 -19.39
CA ALA A 85 -4.16 -7.80 -19.95
C ALA A 85 -3.74 -8.86 -18.90
N GLY A 86 -3.97 -8.60 -17.61
CA GLY A 86 -3.54 -9.47 -16.51
C GLY A 86 -2.05 -9.36 -16.16
N ASN A 87 -1.34 -8.39 -16.72
CA ASN A 87 0.07 -8.11 -16.44
C ASN A 87 0.23 -7.33 -15.13
N PHE A 88 -0.33 -7.84 -14.03
CA PHE A 88 -0.47 -7.12 -12.75
C PHE A 88 0.87 -6.62 -12.18
N SER A 89 1.97 -7.36 -12.36
CA SER A 89 3.29 -6.91 -11.92
C SER A 89 3.75 -5.65 -12.65
N SER A 90 3.59 -5.62 -13.98
CA SER A 90 3.93 -4.45 -14.81
C SER A 90 3.01 -3.27 -14.51
N ALA A 91 1.70 -3.51 -14.45
CA ALA A 91 0.70 -2.51 -14.11
C ALA A 91 1.00 -1.86 -12.76
N LYS A 92 1.23 -2.67 -11.72
CA LYS A 92 1.55 -2.20 -10.37
C LYS A 92 2.78 -1.30 -10.34
N GLN A 93 3.86 -1.65 -11.06
CA GLN A 93 5.05 -0.78 -11.13
C GLN A 93 4.74 0.56 -11.78
N LYS A 94 3.94 0.59 -12.84
CA LYS A 94 3.52 1.85 -13.48
C LYS A 94 2.67 2.70 -12.53
N PHE A 95 1.68 2.12 -11.85
CA PHE A 95 0.88 2.86 -10.85
C PHE A 95 1.73 3.39 -9.69
N ILE A 96 2.71 2.62 -9.20
CA ILE A 96 3.67 3.09 -8.18
C ILE A 96 4.48 4.28 -8.70
N ASN A 97 4.95 4.24 -9.95
CA ASN A 97 5.68 5.35 -10.54
C ASN A 97 4.82 6.61 -10.64
N ILE A 98 3.57 6.48 -11.06
CA ILE A 98 2.63 7.61 -11.13
C ILE A 98 2.41 8.19 -9.74
N LYS A 99 2.05 7.34 -8.77
CA LYS A 99 1.82 7.74 -7.37
C LYS A 99 3.00 8.52 -6.79
N ASN A 100 4.23 8.06 -7.00
CA ASN A 100 5.44 8.69 -6.47
C ASN A 100 5.80 10.00 -7.17
N THR A 101 5.14 10.30 -8.28
CA THR A 101 5.42 11.45 -9.14
C THR A 101 4.42 12.57 -8.89
N VAL A 102 3.16 12.24 -8.59
CA VAL A 102 2.11 13.22 -8.25
C VAL A 102 2.15 13.67 -6.79
N ASP A 103 1.52 14.82 -6.51
CA ASP A 103 1.40 15.34 -5.14
C ASP A 103 0.45 14.48 -4.29
N ASN A 104 0.76 14.36 -2.99
CA ASN A 104 -0.15 13.74 -2.03
C ASN A 104 -1.45 14.58 -1.98
N GLY A 105 -2.59 13.95 -2.31
CA GLY A 105 -3.89 14.62 -2.39
C GLY A 105 -4.41 14.85 -3.81
N ASP A 106 -3.59 14.60 -4.84
CA ASP A 106 -4.06 14.57 -6.23
C ASP A 106 -5.04 13.40 -6.44
N GLU A 107 -6.07 13.56 -7.28
CA GLU A 107 -7.00 12.45 -7.58
C GLU A 107 -6.25 11.25 -8.20
N LEU A 108 -5.26 11.52 -9.05
CA LEU A 108 -4.43 10.50 -9.68
C LEU A 108 -3.56 9.73 -8.68
N TYR A 109 -3.22 10.36 -7.54
CA TYR A 109 -2.54 9.69 -6.42
C TYR A 109 -3.42 8.58 -5.85
N TYR A 110 -4.68 8.90 -5.53
CA TYR A 110 -5.63 7.95 -4.95
C TYR A 110 -6.09 6.89 -5.94
N GLU A 111 -6.29 7.26 -7.20
CA GLU A 111 -6.59 6.30 -8.26
C GLU A 111 -5.45 5.29 -8.43
N SER A 112 -4.21 5.77 -8.46
CA SER A 112 -3.03 4.89 -8.53
C SER A 112 -2.96 3.93 -7.35
N ASP A 113 -3.20 4.42 -6.12
CA ASP A 113 -3.27 3.57 -4.93
C ASP A 113 -4.36 2.50 -5.03
N PHE A 114 -5.55 2.87 -5.49
CA PHE A 114 -6.64 1.91 -5.68
C PHE A 114 -6.25 0.81 -6.69
N TYR A 115 -5.65 1.16 -7.82
CA TYR A 115 -5.23 0.15 -8.80
C TYR A 115 -4.03 -0.70 -8.33
N ILE A 116 -3.16 -0.16 -7.48
CA ILE A 116 -2.15 -0.95 -6.77
C ILE A 116 -2.83 -2.01 -5.90
N VAL A 117 -3.88 -1.64 -5.15
CA VAL A 117 -4.69 -2.60 -4.39
C VAL A 117 -5.27 -3.69 -5.30
N GLU A 118 -5.88 -3.32 -6.43
CA GLU A 118 -6.47 -4.31 -7.35
C GLU A 118 -5.41 -5.29 -7.90
N CYS A 119 -4.19 -4.81 -8.17
CA CYS A 119 -3.07 -5.68 -8.52
C CYS A 119 -2.70 -6.64 -7.38
N ILE A 120 -2.66 -6.16 -6.14
CA ILE A 120 -2.37 -6.97 -4.95
C ILE A 120 -3.46 -8.03 -4.71
N ILE A 121 -4.73 -7.68 -4.89
CA ILE A 121 -5.87 -8.61 -4.82
C ILE A 121 -5.73 -9.70 -5.89
N SER A 122 -5.33 -9.35 -7.10
CA SER A 122 -5.11 -10.30 -8.20
C SER A 122 -3.97 -11.28 -7.92
N GLU A 123 -3.03 -10.91 -7.03
CA GLU A 123 -1.98 -11.78 -6.49
C GLU A 123 -2.44 -12.61 -5.26
N ASN A 124 -3.72 -12.56 -4.89
CA ASN A 124 -4.31 -13.17 -3.68
C ASN A 124 -3.72 -12.67 -2.35
N LYS A 125 -3.10 -11.49 -2.33
CA LYS A 125 -2.48 -10.91 -1.14
C LYS A 125 -3.48 -10.02 -0.38
N PHE A 126 -4.57 -10.63 0.09
CA PHE A 126 -5.69 -9.91 0.71
C PHE A 126 -5.30 -9.08 1.93
N ASP A 127 -4.34 -9.55 2.74
CA ASP A 127 -3.89 -8.82 3.94
C ASP A 127 -3.14 -7.52 3.60
N ASP A 128 -2.36 -7.53 2.51
CA ASP A 128 -1.64 -6.33 2.05
C ASP A 128 -2.61 -5.34 1.39
N ALA A 129 -3.57 -5.86 0.62
CA ALA A 129 -4.63 -5.07 0.00
C ALA A 129 -5.49 -4.34 1.05
N GLU A 130 -5.91 -5.06 2.09
CA GLU A 130 -6.71 -4.49 3.18
C GLU A 130 -5.95 -3.38 3.92
N LYS A 131 -4.69 -3.60 4.30
CA LYS A 131 -3.88 -2.57 4.98
C LYS A 131 -3.78 -1.27 4.18
N LEU A 132 -3.61 -1.39 2.86
CA LEU A 132 -3.53 -0.22 1.98
C LEU A 132 -4.89 0.48 1.89
N LEU A 133 -5.98 -0.27 1.72
CA LEU A 133 -7.34 0.28 1.72
C LEU A 133 -7.72 0.96 3.05
N GLU A 134 -7.36 0.37 4.19
CA GLU A 134 -7.56 0.96 5.52
C GLU A 134 -6.76 2.26 5.69
N THR A 135 -5.55 2.30 5.13
CA THR A 135 -4.73 3.53 5.12
C THR A 135 -5.39 4.61 4.27
N MET A 136 -5.95 4.27 3.11
CA MET A 136 -6.73 5.21 2.30
C MET A 136 -7.97 5.71 3.05
N LEU A 137 -8.69 4.81 3.74
CA LEU A 137 -9.96 5.11 4.41
C LEU A 137 -9.86 6.13 5.55
N VAL A 138 -8.67 6.27 6.15
CA VAL A 138 -8.41 7.26 7.21
C VAL A 138 -7.88 8.60 6.67
N ASP A 139 -7.57 8.69 5.39
CA ASP A 139 -7.15 9.93 4.75
C ASP A 139 -8.35 10.85 4.52
N LYS A 140 -8.25 12.10 5.00
CA LYS A 140 -9.29 13.11 4.87
C LYS A 140 -9.37 13.70 3.45
N GLY A 141 -8.33 13.54 2.64
CA GLY A 141 -8.28 13.99 1.26
C GLY A 141 -8.88 13.02 0.25
N LEU A 142 -9.30 11.82 0.70
CA LEU A 142 -9.81 10.78 -0.20
C LEU A 142 -11.08 11.24 -0.94
N PRO A 143 -11.08 11.28 -2.28
CA PRO A 143 -12.26 11.63 -3.07
C PRO A 143 -13.43 10.65 -2.86
N ASP A 144 -14.66 11.18 -2.84
CA ASP A 144 -15.87 10.39 -2.55
C ASP A 144 -16.06 9.19 -3.51
N ASN A 145 -15.80 9.39 -4.81
CA ASN A 145 -15.86 8.32 -5.82
C ASN A 145 -14.90 7.17 -5.51
N ILE A 146 -13.71 7.48 -4.97
CA ILE A 146 -12.71 6.47 -4.59
C ILE A 146 -13.07 5.86 -3.24
N LEU A 147 -13.56 6.65 -2.28
CA LEU A 147 -14.05 6.17 -0.99
C LEU A 147 -15.13 5.09 -1.16
N GLU A 148 -16.09 5.30 -2.07
CA GLU A 148 -17.12 4.30 -2.37
C GLU A 148 -16.50 2.97 -2.83
N ARG A 149 -15.53 3.02 -3.75
CA ARG A 149 -14.82 1.83 -4.25
C ARG A 149 -14.00 1.14 -3.15
N VAL A 150 -13.34 1.92 -2.29
CA VAL A 150 -12.58 1.41 -1.13
C VAL A 150 -13.48 0.64 -0.17
N LEU A 151 -14.64 1.19 0.18
CA LEU A 151 -15.61 0.52 1.05
C LEU A 151 -16.12 -0.79 0.45
N VAL A 152 -16.44 -0.78 -0.84
CA VAL A 152 -16.88 -1.99 -1.56
C VAL A 152 -15.80 -3.07 -1.51
N ARG A 153 -14.54 -2.70 -1.78
CA ARG A 153 -13.43 -3.66 -1.79
C ARG A 153 -13.10 -4.20 -0.40
N LEU A 154 -13.08 -3.37 0.64
CA LEU A 154 -12.93 -3.84 2.02
C LEU A 154 -14.02 -4.84 2.40
N GLY A 155 -15.27 -4.54 2.03
CA GLY A 155 -16.38 -5.46 2.23
C GLY A 155 -16.20 -6.79 1.51
N GLN A 156 -15.80 -6.76 0.24
CA GLN A 156 -15.59 -7.96 -0.58
C GLN A 156 -14.39 -8.80 -0.13
N ILE A 157 -13.31 -8.18 0.33
CA ILE A 157 -12.17 -8.88 0.96
C ILE A 157 -12.67 -9.65 2.21
N ASN A 158 -13.48 -9.01 3.05
CA ASN A 158 -14.05 -9.66 4.23
C ASN A 158 -15.03 -10.78 3.86
N CYS A 159 -15.81 -10.64 2.79
CA CYS A 159 -16.62 -11.72 2.24
C CYS A 159 -15.76 -12.93 1.80
N ALA A 160 -14.63 -12.68 1.10
CA ALA A 160 -13.70 -13.73 0.68
C ALA A 160 -13.07 -14.48 1.86
N ARG A 161 -12.91 -13.82 3.02
CA ARG A 161 -12.48 -14.42 4.28
C ARG A 161 -13.60 -15.04 5.13
N ASN A 162 -14.83 -15.07 4.61
CA ASN A 162 -16.03 -15.53 5.31
C ASN A 162 -16.40 -14.70 6.56
N ASP A 163 -15.88 -13.47 6.69
CA ASP A 163 -16.29 -12.52 7.73
C ASP A 163 -17.42 -11.62 7.21
N LYS A 164 -18.62 -12.19 7.13
CA LYS A 164 -19.81 -11.48 6.67
C LYS A 164 -20.21 -10.33 7.60
N LYS A 165 -19.85 -10.39 8.87
CA LYS A 165 -20.19 -9.37 9.87
C LYS A 165 -19.36 -8.12 9.62
N GLU A 166 -18.07 -8.26 9.41
CA GLU A 166 -17.20 -7.12 9.09
C GLU A 166 -17.52 -6.56 7.70
N ALA A 167 -17.76 -7.43 6.72
CA ALA A 167 -18.17 -7.00 5.38
C ALA A 167 -19.43 -6.12 5.39
N ALA A 168 -20.45 -6.50 6.18
CA ALA A 168 -21.68 -5.75 6.29
C ALA A 168 -21.49 -4.33 6.84
N LYS A 169 -20.48 -4.08 7.68
CA LYS A 169 -20.20 -2.72 8.20
C LYS A 169 -19.76 -1.79 7.07
N TYR A 170 -18.88 -2.26 6.19
CA TYR A 170 -18.41 -1.46 5.05
C TYR A 170 -19.52 -1.17 4.05
N PHE A 171 -20.36 -2.18 3.73
CA PHE A 171 -21.50 -1.99 2.84
C PHE A 171 -22.59 -1.09 3.43
N THR A 172 -22.84 -1.18 4.74
CA THR A 172 -23.78 -0.27 5.43
C THR A 172 -23.24 1.15 5.37
N ARG A 173 -21.95 1.34 5.68
CA ARG A 173 -21.30 2.66 5.59
C ARG A 173 -21.40 3.25 4.19
N LEU A 174 -21.24 2.45 3.13
CA LEU A 174 -21.45 2.91 1.75
C LEU A 174 -22.86 3.48 1.54
N GLY A 175 -23.88 2.76 2.00
CA GLY A 175 -25.27 3.22 1.91
C GLY A 175 -25.54 4.47 2.74
N ASP A 176 -24.89 4.61 3.90
CA ASP A 176 -25.02 5.78 4.77
C ASP A 176 -24.39 7.04 4.14
N ILE A 177 -23.23 6.91 3.48
CA ILE A 177 -22.55 8.06 2.86
C ILE A 177 -23.13 8.42 1.49
N ASN A 178 -23.56 7.43 0.70
CA ASN A 178 -24.14 7.65 -0.61
C ASN A 178 -25.26 6.62 -0.91
N PRO A 179 -26.51 6.93 -0.53
CA PRO A 179 -27.66 6.06 -0.79
C PRO A 179 -27.96 5.80 -2.28
N ASN A 180 -27.41 6.61 -3.19
CA ASN A 180 -27.61 6.49 -4.63
C ASN A 180 -26.38 5.92 -5.37
N SER A 181 -25.39 5.42 -4.63
CA SER A 181 -24.18 4.86 -5.20
C SER A 181 -24.48 3.72 -6.17
N ILE A 182 -23.85 3.74 -7.34
CA ILE A 182 -23.94 2.65 -8.32
C ILE A 182 -23.39 1.33 -7.76
N TYR A 183 -22.50 1.41 -6.76
CA TYR A 183 -21.83 0.26 -6.19
C TYR A 183 -22.68 -0.51 -5.17
N LEU A 184 -23.81 0.04 -4.73
CA LEU A 184 -24.74 -0.69 -3.84
C LEU A 184 -25.23 -2.00 -4.47
N LYS A 185 -25.26 -2.10 -5.80
CA LYS A 185 -25.62 -3.33 -6.54
C LYS A 185 -24.63 -4.47 -6.33
N VAL A 186 -23.37 -4.16 -6.03
CA VAL A 186 -22.27 -5.12 -5.85
C VAL A 186 -21.74 -5.16 -4.42
N ALA A 187 -22.34 -4.38 -3.51
CA ALA A 187 -21.99 -4.28 -2.10
C ALA A 187 -22.65 -5.39 -1.26
N ASN A 188 -22.36 -6.64 -1.59
CA ASN A 188 -22.85 -7.82 -0.87
C ASN A 188 -21.89 -9.02 -1.05
N CYS A 189 -22.00 -10.03 -0.16
CA CYS A 189 -21.17 -11.23 -0.25
C CYS A 189 -21.66 -12.26 -1.29
N ASP A 190 -22.87 -12.11 -1.81
CA ASP A 190 -23.45 -13.05 -2.77
C ASP A 190 -22.93 -12.82 -4.20
N PHE A 191 -22.32 -11.66 -4.45
CA PHE A 191 -21.70 -11.31 -5.72
C PHE A 191 -20.65 -12.35 -6.19
N LEU A 192 -19.92 -12.97 -5.25
CA LEU A 192 -18.92 -14.00 -5.55
C LEU A 192 -19.54 -15.34 -5.98
N ASN A 193 -20.81 -15.60 -5.63
CA ASN A 193 -21.51 -16.85 -5.92
C ASN A 193 -22.24 -16.84 -7.27
N GLY A 194 -22.25 -15.70 -7.98
CA GLY A 194 -22.96 -15.51 -9.24
C GLY A 194 -22.29 -16.12 -10.49
N GLY A 195 -21.08 -16.67 -10.36
CA GLY A 195 -20.32 -17.27 -11.47
C GLY A 195 -20.53 -18.78 -11.67
N SER A 196 -21.46 -19.40 -10.95
CA SER A 196 -21.80 -20.82 -11.08
C SER A 196 -23.30 -20.99 -11.30
N LYS A 197 -23.77 -20.65 -12.50
CA LYS A 197 -25.04 -21.13 -13.04
C LYS A 197 -24.86 -21.51 -14.50
#